data_AF-A0A9Q3HH20-F1
#
_entry.id   AF-A0A9Q3HH20-F1
#
_cell.length_a   1.000
_cell.length_b   1.000
_cell.length_c   1.000
_cell.angle_alpha   90.00
_cell.angle_beta   90.00
_cell.angle_gamma   90.00
#
_symmetry.space_group_name_H-M   'P 1'
#
loop_
_entity.id
_entity.type
_entity.pdbx_description
1 polymer ?
#
loop_
_entity_poly.entity_id
_entity_poly.type
_entity_poly.pdbx_seq_one_letter_code
_entity_poly.pdbx_strand_id
1 'polypeptide(L)'
;MSSITSLDLAHLFIKNICSKHGLPSSIISRVLSTAYHPETDGQTERVNQILEQYPRMYQSPFFTVYGRDPQFDSAHITQDTPAGNLSTKIQSVQQDVKRELEVAINRFTRYADKSRESTPVFNPGYMVWLSSKNIKSTRPTKKLSERWLGPFPILKKVSTHAYHLKLPSQWKSIHPVFHISLLEPVKTSTIPNWHQEPPPPIIIEEEEEWEVSQVLDSKLKRRKLWYLVDWKGFSQDPERSTCKPAENLNNCPELVKEFHSLYPDKPGPNSSKD
;
A
#
# COMPACT_ATOMS: atom_id res chain seq x y z
N MET A 1 -14.39 -18.06 -22.17
CA MET A 1 -14.91 -18.11 -20.79
C MET A 1 -15.39 -16.71 -20.45
N SER A 2 -16.70 -16.52 -20.29
CA SER A 2 -17.28 -15.23 -19.92
C SER A 2 -16.77 -14.80 -18.54
N SER A 3 -16.27 -13.57 -18.44
CA SER A 3 -15.80 -12.99 -17.19
C SER A 3 -17.02 -12.77 -16.27
N ILE A 4 -17.10 -13.52 -15.18
CA ILE A 4 -18.10 -13.31 -14.12
C ILE A 4 -17.89 -11.91 -13.54
N THR A 5 -18.94 -11.10 -13.58
CA THR A 5 -18.93 -9.76 -12.96
C THR A 5 -19.15 -9.85 -11.45
N SER A 6 -18.84 -8.78 -10.71
CA SER A 6 -19.12 -8.71 -9.27
C SER A 6 -20.62 -8.83 -8.96
N LEU A 7 -21.47 -8.35 -9.86
CA LEU A 7 -22.93 -8.49 -9.77
C LEU A 7 -23.38 -9.95 -9.91
N ASP A 8 -22.81 -10.67 -10.87
CA ASP A 8 -23.12 -12.09 -11.08
C ASP A 8 -22.71 -12.93 -9.86
N LEU A 9 -21.55 -12.62 -9.27
CA LEU A 9 -21.07 -13.25 -8.04
C LEU A 9 -22.01 -12.98 -6.86
N ALA A 10 -22.47 -11.74 -6.70
CA ALA A 10 -23.42 -11.36 -5.66
C ALA A 10 -24.76 -12.10 -5.82
N HIS A 11 -25.29 -12.17 -7.05
CA HIS A 11 -26.51 -12.92 -7.36
C HIS A 11 -26.36 -14.42 -7.07
N LEU A 12 -25.24 -15.03 -7.48
CA LEU A 12 -24.94 -16.42 -7.19
C LEU A 12 -24.86 -16.68 -5.68
N PHE A 13 -24.23 -15.79 -4.92
CA PHE A 13 -24.10 -15.89 -3.47
C PHE A 13 -25.46 -15.78 -2.77
N ILE A 14 -26.28 -14.79 -3.14
CA ILE A 14 -27.62 -14.62 -2.54
C ILE A 14 -28.50 -15.82 -2.86
N LYS A 15 -28.56 -16.23 -4.14
CA LYS A 15 -29.43 -17.30 -4.61
C LYS A 15 -29.04 -18.67 -4.03
N ASN A 16 -27.75 -18.99 -4.00
CA ASN A 16 -27.31 -20.33 -3.63
C ASN A 16 -26.94 -20.47 -2.16
N ILE A 17 -26.50 -19.40 -1.50
CA ILE A 17 -26.07 -19.44 -0.10
C ILE A 17 -27.13 -18.81 0.81
N CYS A 18 -27.43 -17.53 0.63
CA CYS A 18 -28.32 -16.81 1.56
C CYS A 18 -29.73 -17.40 1.58
N SER A 19 -30.28 -17.75 0.41
CA SER A 19 -31.62 -18.35 0.32
C SER A 19 -31.72 -19.74 0.95
N LYS A 20 -30.61 -20.49 1.07
CA LYS A 20 -30.60 -21.87 1.58
C LYS A 20 -30.14 -21.97 3.02
N HIS A 21 -29.26 -21.07 3.46
CA HIS A 21 -28.56 -21.16 4.74
C HIS A 21 -28.77 -19.93 5.63
N GLY A 22 -29.56 -18.95 5.20
CA GLY A 22 -29.80 -17.70 5.93
C GLY A 22 -28.73 -16.63 5.67
N LEU A 23 -28.97 -15.43 6.20
CA LEU A 23 -28.07 -14.30 6.03
C LEU A 23 -26.90 -14.37 7.02
N PRO A 24 -25.65 -14.29 6.56
CA PRO A 24 -24.52 -14.17 7.47
C PRO A 24 -24.58 -12.83 8.23
N SER A 25 -24.20 -12.83 9.50
CA SER A 25 -24.11 -11.61 10.32
C SER A 25 -22.94 -10.70 9.91
N SER A 26 -21.91 -11.25 9.29
CA SER A 26 -20.77 -10.50 8.74
C SER A 26 -20.16 -11.24 7.56
N ILE A 27 -19.79 -10.50 6.51
CA ILE A 27 -19.02 -11.01 5.37
C ILE A 27 -17.66 -10.31 5.37
N ILE A 28 -16.60 -11.08 5.56
CA ILE A 28 -15.23 -10.56 5.46
C ILE A 28 -14.79 -10.76 4.02
N SER A 29 -14.65 -9.65 3.29
CA SER A 29 -14.17 -9.63 1.91
C SER A 29 -12.81 -8.95 1.84
N ARG A 30 -12.01 -9.29 0.83
CA ARG A 30 -10.65 -8.78 0.58
C ARG A 30 -10.62 -7.29 0.17
N VAL A 31 -11.72 -6.55 0.34
CA VAL A 31 -11.89 -5.19 -0.18
C VAL A 31 -10.99 -4.20 0.59
N LEU A 32 -10.00 -3.67 -0.13
CA LEU A 32 -9.28 -2.42 0.14
C LEU A 32 -8.75 -2.24 1.56
N SER A 33 -8.17 -3.31 2.13
CA SER A 33 -7.23 -3.12 3.23
C SER A 33 -6.00 -2.36 2.70
N THR A 34 -5.59 -1.33 3.44
CA THR A 34 -4.51 -0.39 3.11
C THR A 34 -3.40 -1.04 2.31
N ALA A 35 -3.19 -0.54 1.08
CA ALA A 35 -2.19 -0.97 0.10
C ALA A 35 -1.24 -2.10 0.56
N TYR A 36 -1.56 -3.31 0.14
CA TYR A 36 -0.66 -4.48 0.13
C TYR A 36 0.00 -4.80 1.49
N HIS A 37 -0.82 -5.25 2.44
CA HIS A 37 -0.35 -5.83 3.70
C HIS A 37 -0.56 -7.36 3.72
N PRO A 38 0.52 -8.17 3.75
CA PRO A 38 0.42 -9.64 3.81
C PRO A 38 -0.25 -10.14 5.10
N GLU A 39 -0.26 -9.37 6.20
CA GLU A 39 -0.91 -9.79 7.44
C GLU A 39 -2.45 -9.77 7.36
N THR A 40 -3.02 -8.96 6.44
CA THR A 40 -4.46 -9.00 6.13
C THR A 40 -4.83 -10.10 5.15
N ASP A 41 -3.93 -10.47 4.22
CA ASP A 41 -4.05 -11.70 3.41
C ASP A 41 -3.92 -12.97 4.28
N GLY A 42 -3.11 -12.86 5.33
CA GLY A 42 -2.94 -13.86 6.38
C GLY A 42 -4.21 -14.13 7.19
N GLN A 43 -5.25 -13.28 7.15
CA GLN A 43 -6.53 -13.59 7.80
C GLN A 43 -7.24 -14.74 7.08
N THR A 44 -7.27 -14.74 5.75
CA THR A 44 -7.82 -15.87 4.98
C THR A 44 -6.95 -17.12 5.10
N GLU A 45 -5.63 -16.96 5.12
CA GLU A 45 -4.70 -18.08 5.31
C GLU A 45 -4.82 -18.69 6.71
N ARG A 46 -5.00 -17.87 7.76
CA ARG A 46 -5.31 -18.33 9.13
C ARG A 46 -6.65 -19.02 9.22
N VAL A 47 -7.69 -18.52 8.53
CA VAL A 47 -8.99 -19.20 8.46
C VAL A 47 -8.85 -20.57 7.80
N ASN A 48 -8.05 -20.69 6.74
CA ASN A 48 -7.77 -21.97 6.10
C ASN A 48 -7.00 -22.92 7.02
N GLN A 49 -5.97 -22.44 7.75
CA GLN A 49 -5.26 -23.24 8.76
C GLN A 49 -6.16 -23.65 9.92
N ILE A 50 -7.14 -22.82 10.27
CA ILE A 50 -8.16 -23.14 11.26
C ILE A 50 -9.11 -24.22 10.72
N LEU A 51 -9.49 -24.18 9.43
CA LEU A 51 -10.30 -25.24 8.82
C LEU A 51 -9.58 -26.61 8.82
N GLU A 52 -8.25 -26.63 8.80
CA GLU A 52 -7.45 -27.85 8.97
C GLU A 52 -7.46 -28.41 10.40
N GLN A 53 -8.04 -27.71 11.38
CA GLN A 53 -8.27 -28.25 12.73
C GLN A 53 -9.46 -29.24 12.76
N TYR A 54 -10.44 -29.10 11.88
CA TYR A 54 -11.62 -29.99 11.84
C TYR A 54 -11.25 -31.48 11.68
N PRO A 55 -10.33 -31.86 10.77
CA PRO A 55 -9.83 -33.23 10.70
C PRO A 55 -9.21 -33.75 11.99
N ARG A 56 -8.55 -32.90 12.81
CA ARG A 56 -7.97 -33.30 14.10
C ARG A 56 -9.03 -33.66 15.14
N MET A 57 -10.24 -33.12 14.98
CA MET A 57 -11.40 -33.44 15.81
C MET A 57 -12.16 -34.68 15.35
N TYR A 58 -11.70 -35.38 14.30
CA TYR A 58 -12.43 -36.50 13.67
C TYR A 58 -13.86 -36.14 13.25
N GLN A 59 -14.13 -34.86 12.99
CA GLN A 59 -15.45 -34.39 12.57
C GLN A 59 -15.37 -33.58 11.29
N SER A 60 -16.27 -33.86 10.36
CA SER A 60 -16.37 -33.09 9.12
C SER A 60 -17.07 -31.74 9.39
N PRO A 61 -16.75 -30.68 8.61
CA PRO A 61 -17.51 -29.43 8.66
C PRO A 61 -19.01 -29.67 8.43
N PHE A 62 -19.36 -30.65 7.57
CA PHE A 62 -20.74 -31.05 7.32
C PHE A 62 -21.40 -31.63 8.59
N PHE A 63 -20.74 -32.58 9.25
CA PHE A 63 -21.23 -33.17 10.51
C PHE A 63 -21.40 -32.12 11.61
N THR A 64 -20.49 -31.13 11.69
CA THR A 64 -20.58 -30.05 12.67
C THR A 64 -21.82 -29.16 12.47
N VAL A 65 -22.18 -28.89 11.22
CA VAL A 65 -23.33 -28.05 10.87
C VAL A 65 -24.64 -28.83 10.98
N TYR A 66 -24.66 -30.09 10.51
CA TYR A 66 -25.89 -30.86 10.32
C TYR A 66 -26.09 -32.00 11.33
N GLY A 67 -25.11 -32.31 12.17
CA GLY A 67 -25.16 -33.39 13.18
C GLY A 67 -25.15 -34.81 12.62
N ARG A 68 -24.94 -34.95 11.30
CA ARG A 68 -24.99 -36.21 10.55
C ARG A 68 -24.00 -36.16 9.39
N ASP A 69 -23.51 -37.32 8.99
CA ASP A 69 -22.68 -37.44 7.80
C ASP A 69 -23.54 -37.47 6.52
N PRO A 70 -23.00 -37.01 5.38
CA PRO A 70 -23.72 -37.07 4.12
C PRO A 70 -23.89 -38.53 3.70
N GLN A 71 -25.13 -38.98 3.59
CA GLN A 71 -25.45 -40.29 3.03
C GLN A 71 -25.68 -40.14 1.53
N PHE A 72 -24.98 -40.95 0.74
CA PHE A 72 -25.07 -40.95 -0.73
C PHE A 72 -25.87 -42.14 -1.29
N ASP A 73 -26.26 -43.11 -0.44
CA ASP A 73 -27.07 -44.24 -0.84
C ASP A 73 -28.58 -43.91 -0.78
N SER A 74 -29.29 -44.31 -1.83
CA SER A 74 -30.74 -44.11 -2.01
C SER A 74 -31.59 -45.10 -1.20
N ALA A 75 -30.98 -46.15 -0.65
CA ALA A 75 -31.61 -47.13 0.20
C ALA A 75 -31.13 -46.93 1.62
N HIS A 76 -31.97 -46.34 2.48
CA HIS A 76 -32.04 -46.44 3.94
C HIS A 76 -32.58 -45.12 4.52
N ILE A 77 -33.90 -44.94 4.41
CA ILE A 77 -34.63 -44.09 5.36
C ILE A 77 -34.69 -44.88 6.66
N THR A 78 -33.76 -44.64 7.57
CA THR A 78 -34.01 -44.80 9.01
C THR A 78 -32.80 -44.32 9.79
N GLN A 79 -32.96 -43.19 10.49
CA GLN A 79 -32.86 -43.17 11.95
C GLN A 79 -33.86 -42.10 12.42
N ASP A 80 -35.04 -42.52 12.88
CA ASP A 80 -35.97 -41.66 13.64
C ASP A 80 -35.31 -41.33 14.98
N THR A 81 -34.34 -40.43 14.93
CA THR A 81 -33.82 -39.79 16.12
C THR A 81 -34.82 -38.67 16.42
N PRO A 82 -35.51 -38.68 17.59
CA PRO A 82 -36.41 -37.61 17.95
C PRO A 82 -35.70 -36.27 17.79
N ALA A 83 -36.33 -35.28 17.16
CA ALA A 83 -35.70 -33.99 16.79
C ALA A 83 -34.96 -33.31 17.97
N GLY A 84 -35.46 -33.50 19.20
CA GLY A 84 -34.82 -33.03 20.43
C GLY A 84 -33.42 -33.61 20.67
N ASN A 85 -33.21 -34.92 20.44
CA ASN A 85 -31.93 -35.59 20.64
C ASN A 85 -30.91 -35.20 19.56
N LEU A 86 -31.37 -34.88 18.35
CA LEU A 86 -30.50 -34.37 17.29
C LEU A 86 -30.04 -32.93 17.59
N SER A 87 -30.96 -32.07 18.03
CA SER A 87 -30.62 -30.67 18.36
C SER A 87 -29.60 -30.58 19.49
N THR A 88 -29.77 -31.37 20.56
CA THR A 88 -28.82 -31.40 21.69
C THR A 88 -27.46 -31.96 21.25
N LYS A 89 -27.44 -32.97 20.38
CA LYS A 89 -26.20 -33.52 19.80
C LYS A 89 -25.47 -32.50 18.91
N ILE A 90 -26.18 -31.76 18.07
CA ILE A 90 -25.59 -30.70 17.25
C ILE A 90 -25.00 -29.61 18.15
N GLN A 91 -25.75 -29.19 19.18
CA GLN A 91 -25.27 -28.19 20.14
C GLN A 91 -24.01 -28.65 20.87
N SER A 92 -23.96 -29.89 21.37
CA SER A 92 -22.76 -30.40 22.06
C SER A 92 -21.55 -30.45 21.13
N VAL A 93 -21.75 -30.95 19.91
CA VAL A 93 -20.72 -30.99 18.87
C VAL A 93 -20.19 -29.59 18.54
N GLN A 94 -21.08 -28.62 18.32
CA GLN A 94 -20.69 -27.24 18.02
C GLN A 94 -19.96 -26.58 19.19
N GLN A 95 -20.39 -26.86 20.42
CA GLN A 95 -19.74 -26.35 21.63
C GLN A 95 -18.30 -26.88 21.75
N ASP A 96 -18.09 -28.17 21.49
CA ASP A 96 -16.77 -28.79 21.51
C ASP A 96 -15.89 -28.25 20.37
N VAL A 97 -16.42 -28.13 19.15
CA VAL A 97 -15.68 -27.53 18.02
C VAL A 97 -15.27 -26.11 18.33
N LYS A 98 -16.18 -25.31 18.90
CA LYS A 98 -15.89 -23.93 19.28
C LYS A 98 -14.78 -23.85 20.32
N ARG A 99 -14.82 -24.72 21.35
CA ARG A 99 -13.78 -24.76 22.39
C ARG A 99 -12.40 -25.07 21.78
N GLU A 100 -12.33 -26.06 20.92
CA GLU A 100 -11.06 -26.46 20.29
C GLU A 100 -10.55 -25.39 19.33
N LEU A 101 -11.47 -24.71 18.63
CA LEU A 101 -11.17 -23.55 17.81
C LEU A 101 -10.56 -22.43 18.64
N GLU A 102 -11.14 -22.12 19.79
CA GLU A 102 -10.63 -21.12 20.72
C GLU A 102 -9.23 -21.50 21.21
N VAL A 103 -8.98 -22.76 21.53
CA VAL A 103 -7.65 -23.26 21.90
C VAL A 103 -6.66 -23.10 20.75
N ALA A 104 -7.05 -23.45 19.53
CA ALA A 104 -6.21 -23.29 18.34
C ALA A 104 -5.90 -21.82 18.06
N ILE A 105 -6.91 -20.95 18.08
CA ILE A 105 -6.76 -19.50 17.93
C ILE A 105 -5.80 -18.99 19.00
N ASN A 106 -5.98 -19.36 20.27
CA ASN A 106 -5.12 -18.96 21.38
C ASN A 106 -3.67 -19.45 21.22
N ARG A 107 -3.48 -20.65 20.65
CA ARG A 107 -2.15 -21.17 20.32
C ARG A 107 -1.49 -20.31 19.25
N PHE A 108 -2.20 -20.02 18.16
CA PHE A 108 -1.69 -19.18 17.08
C PHE A 108 -1.41 -17.74 17.53
N THR A 109 -2.29 -17.13 18.33
CA THR A 109 -2.07 -15.78 18.88
C THR A 109 -0.83 -15.75 19.76
N ARG A 110 -0.64 -16.72 20.68
CA ARG A 110 0.57 -16.80 21.51
C ARG A 110 1.86 -16.86 20.69
N TYR A 111 1.89 -17.68 19.64
CA TYR A 111 3.09 -17.76 18.78
C TYR A 111 3.31 -16.48 17.97
N ALA A 112 2.25 -15.85 17.46
CA ALA A 112 2.33 -14.60 16.73
C ALA A 112 2.77 -13.45 17.66
N ASP A 113 2.14 -13.32 18.83
CA ASP A 113 2.38 -12.25 19.80
C ASP A 113 3.78 -12.33 20.41
N LYS A 114 4.37 -13.54 20.52
CA LYS A 114 5.76 -13.72 21.00
C LYS A 114 6.77 -12.93 20.16
N SER A 115 6.51 -12.76 18.86
CA SER A 115 7.40 -12.04 17.93
C SER A 115 6.93 -10.62 17.63
N ARG A 116 5.80 -10.18 18.23
CA ARG A 116 5.28 -8.82 18.04
C ARG A 116 5.96 -7.87 19.00
N GLU A 117 6.74 -6.95 18.45
CA GLU A 117 7.23 -5.79 19.21
C GLU A 117 6.11 -4.75 19.35
N SER A 118 6.14 -3.98 20.46
CA SER A 118 5.20 -2.89 20.66
C SER A 118 5.32 -1.87 19.54
N THR A 119 4.20 -1.56 18.89
CA THR A 119 4.18 -0.65 17.76
C THR A 119 4.64 0.75 18.18
N PRO A 120 5.72 1.31 17.58
CA PRO A 120 6.16 2.65 17.92
C PRO A 120 5.06 3.67 17.60
N VAL A 121 4.67 4.48 18.58
CA VAL A 121 3.66 5.52 18.36
C VAL A 121 4.34 6.70 17.69
N PHE A 122 3.93 7.00 16.46
CA PHE A 122 4.41 8.17 15.76
C PHE A 122 3.44 9.34 15.95
N ASN A 123 4.00 10.50 16.32
CA ASN A 123 3.25 11.73 16.40
C ASN A 123 3.17 12.38 15.01
N PRO A 124 2.08 13.10 14.69
CA PRO A 124 2.02 13.97 13.51
C PRO A 124 3.23 14.93 13.48
N GLY A 125 3.82 15.09 12.30
CA GLY A 125 5.02 15.91 12.08
C GLY A 125 6.34 15.15 12.14
N TYR A 126 6.35 13.90 12.64
CA TYR A 126 7.57 13.07 12.59
C TYR A 126 7.90 12.66 11.16
N MET A 127 9.19 12.69 10.84
CA MET A 127 9.73 12.21 9.58
C MET A 127 9.97 10.71 9.65
N VAL A 128 9.47 9.97 8.66
CA VAL A 128 9.65 8.52 8.56
C VAL A 128 10.10 8.13 7.17
N TRP A 129 10.94 7.11 7.11
CA TRP A 129 11.30 6.40 5.90
C TRP A 129 10.20 5.43 5.49
N LEU A 130 9.87 5.40 4.20
CA LEU A 130 8.89 4.45 3.65
C LEU A 130 9.57 3.29 2.94
N SER A 131 9.20 2.06 3.25
CA SER A 131 9.78 0.88 2.59
C SER A 131 9.33 0.76 1.14
N SER A 132 10.29 0.53 0.23
CA SER A 132 10.02 0.35 -1.21
C SER A 132 9.55 -1.06 -1.57
N LYS A 133 9.43 -2.00 -0.61
CA LYS A 133 9.14 -3.43 -0.87
C LYS A 133 7.96 -3.65 -1.83
N ASN A 134 6.93 -2.81 -1.71
CA ASN A 134 5.66 -2.91 -2.43
C ASN A 134 5.45 -1.74 -3.41
N ILE A 135 6.48 -0.93 -3.63
CA ILE A 135 6.43 0.22 -4.54
C ILE A 135 7.29 -0.14 -5.75
N LYS A 136 6.70 -0.01 -6.95
CA LYS A 136 7.45 -0.25 -8.19
C LYS A 136 8.49 0.86 -8.33
N SER A 137 9.76 0.47 -8.33
CA SER A 137 10.86 1.37 -8.63
C SER A 137 11.00 1.50 -10.15
N THR A 138 11.38 2.69 -10.61
CA THR A 138 11.70 2.94 -12.02
C THR A 138 13.03 2.30 -12.43
N ARG A 139 13.85 1.84 -11.48
CA ARG A 139 15.14 1.21 -11.81
C ARG A 139 14.92 -0.14 -12.50
N PRO A 140 15.78 -0.48 -13.48
CA PRO A 140 15.60 -1.68 -14.31
C PRO A 140 15.70 -2.99 -13.51
N THR A 141 16.34 -2.98 -12.33
CA THR A 141 16.44 -4.16 -11.47
C THR A 141 16.18 -3.82 -10.00
N LYS A 142 15.47 -4.72 -9.32
CA LYS A 142 15.19 -4.62 -7.87
C LYS A 142 16.45 -4.65 -7.00
N LYS A 143 17.56 -5.18 -7.52
CA LYS A 143 18.85 -5.20 -6.80
C LYS A 143 19.44 -3.80 -6.62
N LEU A 144 19.13 -2.89 -7.56
CA LEU A 144 19.61 -1.52 -7.54
C LEU A 144 18.56 -0.52 -7.05
N SER A 145 17.32 -0.96 -6.81
CA SER A 145 16.28 -0.09 -6.23
C SER A 145 16.59 0.28 -4.79
N GLU A 146 16.30 1.53 -4.44
CA GLU A 146 16.34 1.99 -3.05
C GLU A 146 15.44 1.11 -2.19
N ARG A 147 15.90 0.75 -0.99
CA ARG A 147 15.14 -0.04 -0.01
C ARG A 147 14.17 0.82 0.80
N TRP A 148 14.54 2.07 1.03
CA TRP A 148 13.81 3.06 1.81
C TRP A 148 13.71 4.35 0.99
N LEU A 149 12.50 4.90 0.90
CA LEU A 149 12.16 6.06 0.10
C LEU A 149 11.85 7.21 1.03
N GLY A 150 12.57 8.32 0.85
CA GLY A 150 12.34 9.64 1.45
C GLY A 150 12.17 9.69 2.98
N PRO A 151 12.52 10.79 3.63
CA PRO A 151 11.84 11.16 4.87
C PRO A 151 10.50 11.83 4.49
N PHE A 152 9.39 11.16 4.77
CA PHE A 152 8.06 11.75 4.61
C PHE A 152 7.47 12.14 5.96
N PRO A 153 6.85 13.32 6.10
CA PRO A 153 6.22 13.71 7.33
C PRO A 153 4.88 13.00 7.49
N ILE A 154 4.61 12.52 8.70
CA ILE A 154 3.32 11.95 9.08
C ILE A 154 2.31 13.08 9.26
N LEU A 155 1.19 13.02 8.54
CA LEU A 155 0.09 13.98 8.67
C LEU A 155 -0.83 13.60 9.83
N LYS A 156 -1.27 12.34 9.88
CA LYS A 156 -2.18 11.85 10.93
C LYS A 156 -2.15 10.34 11.07
N LYS A 157 -2.52 9.87 12.26
CA LYS A 157 -2.83 8.47 12.51
C LYS A 157 -4.25 8.17 12.04
N VAL A 158 -4.41 7.23 11.10
CA VAL A 158 -5.71 6.85 10.51
C VAL A 158 -6.33 5.69 11.29
N SER A 159 -5.51 4.74 11.72
CA SER A 159 -5.94 3.59 12.52
C SER A 159 -4.88 3.22 13.56
N THR A 160 -5.10 2.15 14.33
CA THR A 160 -4.15 1.65 15.32
C THR A 160 -2.74 1.44 14.74
N HIS A 161 -2.65 1.00 13.48
CA HIS A 161 -1.41 0.63 12.81
C HIS A 161 -1.21 1.31 11.45
N ALA A 162 -2.08 2.23 11.03
CA ALA A 162 -1.96 2.92 9.74
C ALA A 162 -1.82 4.44 9.90
N TYR A 163 -0.88 5.01 9.17
CA TYR A 163 -0.57 6.44 9.18
C TYR A 163 -0.68 7.04 7.78
N HIS A 164 -1.14 8.28 7.72
CA HIS A 164 -1.22 9.07 6.50
C HIS A 164 0.07 9.88 6.35
N LEU A 165 0.81 9.66 5.26
CA LEU A 165 2.03 10.39 4.93
C LEU A 165 1.78 11.51 3.93
N LYS A 166 2.52 12.62 4.04
CA LYS A 166 2.57 13.63 2.98
C LYS A 166 3.47 13.13 1.85
N LEU A 167 2.87 12.45 0.88
CA LEU A 167 3.57 12.04 -0.33
C LEU A 167 3.71 13.23 -1.30
N PRO A 168 4.74 13.23 -2.17
CA PRO A 168 4.85 14.23 -3.22
C PRO A 168 3.70 14.10 -4.22
N SER A 169 3.25 15.22 -4.79
CA SER A 169 2.12 15.29 -5.74
C SER A 169 2.29 14.41 -6.98
N GLN A 170 3.52 13.99 -7.29
CA GLN A 170 3.84 13.06 -8.39
C GLN A 170 3.39 11.61 -8.10
N TRP A 171 3.14 11.22 -6.84
CA TRP A 171 2.76 9.85 -6.48
C TRP A 171 1.26 9.63 -6.42
N LYS A 172 0.50 10.17 -7.38
CA LYS A 172 -0.98 10.10 -7.39
C LYS A 172 -1.53 8.67 -7.40
N SER A 173 -0.80 7.73 -8.01
CA SER A 173 -1.19 6.32 -8.10
C SER A 173 -0.99 5.56 -6.78
N ILE A 174 -0.16 6.07 -5.87
CA ILE A 174 0.14 5.41 -4.60
C ILE A 174 -0.75 6.02 -3.51
N HIS A 175 -1.50 5.17 -2.81
CA HIS A 175 -2.31 5.61 -1.69
C HIS A 175 -1.42 6.11 -0.53
N PRO A 176 -1.70 7.30 0.05
CA PRO A 176 -0.83 7.91 1.06
C PRO A 176 -0.96 7.31 2.47
N VAL A 177 -1.73 6.22 2.63
CA VAL A 177 -1.97 5.56 3.92
C VAL A 177 -1.18 4.26 3.97
N PHE A 178 -0.25 4.17 4.92
CA PHE A 178 0.67 3.05 5.05
C PHE A 178 0.61 2.41 6.43
N HIS A 179 0.80 1.10 6.46
CA HIS A 179 0.97 0.36 7.70
C HIS A 179 2.32 0.69 8.36
N ILE A 180 2.33 0.77 9.69
CA ILE A 180 3.50 1.05 10.53
C ILE A 180 4.71 0.16 10.25
N SER A 181 4.51 -1.13 9.91
CA SER A 181 5.63 -2.04 9.57
C SER A 181 6.40 -1.65 8.30
N LEU A 182 5.84 -0.75 7.48
CA LEU A 182 6.49 -0.20 6.29
C LEU A 182 7.19 1.13 6.59
N LEU A 183 7.14 1.61 7.83
CA LEU A 183 7.69 2.89 8.25
C LEU A 183 8.86 2.66 9.20
N GLU A 184 9.96 3.38 8.99
CA GLU A 184 11.09 3.42 9.92
C GLU A 184 11.33 4.87 10.36
N PRO A 185 11.50 5.16 11.67
CA PRO A 185 11.82 6.52 12.11
C PRO A 185 13.15 6.97 11.51
N VAL A 186 13.21 8.23 11.06
CA VAL A 186 14.46 8.82 10.58
C VAL A 186 15.42 8.95 11.77
N LYS A 187 16.52 8.19 11.72
CA LYS A 187 17.64 8.33 12.66
C LYS A 187 18.48 9.52 12.22
N THR A 188 18.54 10.57 13.02
CA THR A 188 19.47 11.67 12.78
C THR A 188 20.89 11.17 13.06
N SER A 189 21.68 10.94 12.01
CA SER A 189 23.10 10.65 12.17
C SER A 189 23.80 11.89 12.71
N THR A 190 24.37 11.79 13.92
CA THR A 190 25.25 12.80 14.56
C THR A 190 26.63 12.87 13.89
N ILE A 191 26.73 12.57 12.59
CA ILE A 191 27.97 12.71 11.86
C ILE A 191 27.98 14.15 11.32
N PRO A 192 28.89 15.02 11.78
CA PRO A 192 28.97 16.40 11.29
C PRO A 192 29.17 16.38 9.77
N ASN A 193 28.43 17.24 9.05
CA ASN A 193 28.46 17.44 7.59
C ASN A 193 27.83 16.34 6.72
N TRP A 194 26.93 15.51 7.23
CA TRP A 194 26.08 14.68 6.36
C TRP A 194 24.90 15.50 5.81
N HIS A 195 24.92 15.76 4.51
CA HIS A 195 23.79 16.31 3.76
C HIS A 195 23.02 15.16 3.12
N GLN A 196 21.73 15.02 3.41
CA GLN A 196 20.87 14.10 2.66
C GLN A 196 20.78 14.57 1.22
N GLU A 197 21.21 13.74 0.27
CA GLU A 197 20.90 14.00 -1.13
C GLU A 197 19.37 14.03 -1.28
N PRO A 198 18.81 15.07 -1.90
CA PRO A 198 17.37 15.12 -2.13
C PRO A 198 16.94 13.87 -2.92
N PRO A 199 15.74 13.33 -2.63
CA PRO A 199 15.30 12.07 -3.21
C PRO A 199 15.34 12.14 -4.76
N PRO A 200 15.80 11.09 -5.43
CA PRO A 200 15.86 11.06 -6.89
C PRO A 200 14.45 11.21 -7.49
N PRO A 201 14.34 11.86 -8.67
CA PRO A 201 13.06 12.10 -9.32
C PRO A 201 12.34 10.79 -9.67
N ILE A 202 11.01 10.79 -9.54
CA ILE A 202 10.16 9.68 -9.98
C ILE A 202 9.61 10.03 -11.35
N ILE A 203 9.95 9.19 -12.33
CA ILE A 203 9.51 9.32 -13.72
C ILE A 203 8.03 8.93 -13.82
N ILE A 204 7.23 9.84 -14.39
CA ILE A 204 5.90 9.56 -14.93
C ILE A 204 6.02 9.91 -16.41
N GLU A 205 5.80 8.94 -17.30
CA GLU A 205 5.73 9.16 -18.76
C GLU A 205 7.02 9.73 -19.41
N GLU A 206 8.17 9.10 -19.13
CA GLU A 206 9.42 9.19 -19.89
C GLU A 206 10.15 10.56 -19.98
N GLU A 207 9.67 11.64 -19.36
CA GLU A 207 10.40 12.92 -19.29
C GLU A 207 10.75 13.34 -17.85
N GLU A 208 12.02 13.69 -17.62
CA GLU A 208 12.53 14.15 -16.33
C GLU A 208 12.18 15.63 -16.08
N GLU A 209 11.29 15.91 -15.12
CA GLU A 209 11.01 17.28 -14.69
C GLU A 209 11.67 17.59 -13.33
N TRP A 210 12.53 18.61 -13.31
CA TRP A 210 13.17 19.15 -12.11
C TRP A 210 12.57 20.52 -11.77
N GLU A 211 12.29 20.79 -10.49
CA GLU A 211 11.81 22.11 -10.07
C GLU A 211 12.95 23.13 -10.09
N VAL A 212 12.78 24.16 -10.93
CA VAL A 212 13.76 25.25 -11.08
C VAL A 212 13.62 26.22 -9.92
N SER A 213 14.74 26.53 -9.24
CA SER A 213 14.79 27.55 -8.19
C SER A 213 14.87 28.94 -8.82
N GLN A 214 15.86 29.13 -9.69
CA GLN A 214 16.15 30.41 -10.32
C GLN A 214 16.88 30.21 -11.65
N VAL A 215 16.70 31.15 -12.58
CA VAL A 215 17.53 31.26 -13.78
C VAL A 215 18.71 32.17 -13.46
N LEU A 216 19.93 31.66 -13.63
CA LEU A 216 21.17 32.39 -13.29
C LEU A 216 21.73 33.17 -14.47
N ASP A 217 21.62 32.63 -15.70
CA ASP A 217 22.17 33.27 -16.89
C ASP A 217 21.43 32.80 -18.16
N SER A 218 21.58 33.55 -19.26
CA SER A 218 21.14 33.13 -20.59
C SER A 218 22.21 33.36 -21.65
N LYS A 219 22.27 32.44 -22.62
CA LYS A 219 23.21 32.53 -23.74
C LYS A 219 22.63 31.96 -25.03
N LEU A 220 23.09 32.50 -26.16
CA LEU A 220 22.79 31.96 -27.48
C LEU A 220 23.92 31.04 -27.94
N LYS A 221 23.59 29.79 -28.29
CA LYS A 221 24.53 28.84 -28.89
C LYS A 221 23.92 28.30 -30.18
N ARG A 222 24.59 28.52 -31.32
CA ARG A 222 24.11 28.12 -32.66
C ARG A 222 22.66 28.59 -32.93
N ARG A 223 22.37 29.86 -32.66
CA ARG A 223 21.02 30.49 -32.79
C ARG A 223 19.91 29.88 -31.92
N LYS A 224 20.24 28.98 -30.99
CA LYS A 224 19.29 28.46 -29.99
C LYS A 224 19.56 29.10 -28.63
N LEU A 225 18.49 29.42 -27.91
CA LEU A 225 18.56 30.02 -26.58
C LEU A 225 18.73 28.94 -25.50
N TRP A 226 19.70 29.16 -24.61
CA TRP A 226 20.00 28.30 -23.47
C TRP A 226 19.99 29.12 -22.19
N TYR A 227 19.47 28.52 -21.14
CA TYR A 227 19.45 29.08 -19.79
C TYR A 227 20.33 28.26 -18.87
N LEU A 228 21.11 28.95 -18.04
CA LEU A 228 21.78 28.34 -16.90
C LEU A 228 20.81 28.35 -15.73
N VAL A 229 20.46 27.16 -15.25
CA VAL A 229 19.40 26.97 -14.27
C VAL A 229 20.00 26.50 -12.94
N ASP A 230 19.58 27.16 -11.87
CA ASP A 230 19.78 26.68 -10.51
C ASP A 230 18.57 25.86 -10.05
N TRP A 231 18.86 24.71 -9.43
CA TRP A 231 17.86 23.72 -9.05
C TRP A 231 17.43 23.91 -7.61
N LYS A 232 16.13 23.74 -7.32
CA LYS A 232 15.61 23.93 -5.97
C LYS A 232 16.23 22.90 -5.02
N GLY A 233 16.91 23.39 -3.98
CA GLY A 233 17.64 22.56 -3.01
C GLY A 233 19.13 22.38 -3.30
N PHE A 234 19.66 22.93 -4.38
CA PHE A 234 21.09 22.88 -4.74
C PHE A 234 21.77 24.25 -4.86
N SER A 235 21.11 25.32 -4.44
CA SER A 235 21.61 26.72 -4.54
C SER A 235 22.91 27.00 -3.78
N GLN A 236 23.41 26.05 -2.98
CA GLN A 236 24.68 26.15 -2.25
C GLN A 236 25.88 25.59 -3.03
N ASP A 237 25.64 24.81 -4.10
CA ASP A 237 26.67 24.16 -4.92
C ASP A 237 26.60 24.67 -6.38
N PRO A 238 27.36 25.71 -6.74
CA PRO A 238 27.35 26.29 -8.10
C PRO A 238 27.74 25.29 -9.20
N GLU A 239 28.49 24.23 -8.88
CA GLU A 239 28.91 23.19 -9.83
C GLU A 239 27.76 22.33 -10.35
N ARG A 240 26.61 22.28 -9.67
CA ARG A 240 25.42 21.52 -10.10
C ARG A 240 24.49 22.30 -11.02
N SER A 241 24.75 23.60 -11.24
CA SER A 241 23.98 24.42 -12.18
C SER A 241 24.14 23.90 -13.60
N THR A 242 23.03 23.64 -14.29
CA THR A 242 23.06 23.00 -15.62
C THR A 242 22.48 23.92 -16.69
N CYS A 243 23.10 23.93 -17.87
CA CYS A 243 22.56 24.63 -19.04
C CYS A 243 21.45 23.80 -19.69
N LYS A 244 20.23 24.34 -19.78
CA LYS A 244 19.09 23.71 -20.45
C LYS A 244 18.59 24.58 -21.62
N PRO A 245 18.06 23.98 -22.69
CA PRO A 245 17.47 24.74 -23.79
C PRO A 245 16.17 25.42 -23.33
N ALA A 246 15.78 26.51 -23.99
CA ALA A 246 14.56 27.26 -23.64
C ALA A 246 13.28 26.39 -23.68
N GLU A 247 13.22 25.37 -24.55
CA GLU A 247 12.10 24.43 -24.68
C GLU A 247 11.81 23.69 -23.36
N ASN A 248 12.83 23.41 -22.55
CA ASN A 248 12.69 22.67 -21.29
C ASN A 248 12.20 23.54 -20.12
N LEU A 249 12.06 24.85 -20.33
CA LEU A 249 11.59 25.82 -19.32
C LEU A 249 10.14 26.27 -19.55
N ASN A 250 9.42 25.60 -20.45
CA ASN A 250 8.00 25.87 -20.73
C ASN A 250 7.11 25.74 -19.48
N ASN A 251 7.48 24.89 -18.54
CA ASN A 251 6.75 24.68 -17.29
C ASN A 251 6.97 25.81 -16.26
N CYS A 252 7.92 26.72 -16.49
CA CYS A 252 8.28 27.80 -15.54
C CYS A 252 8.45 29.18 -16.23
N PRO A 253 7.41 29.71 -16.92
CA PRO A 253 7.53 30.97 -17.65
C PRO A 253 7.69 32.19 -16.72
N GLU A 254 7.25 32.09 -15.46
CA GLU A 254 7.35 33.15 -14.46
C GLU A 254 8.81 33.46 -14.10
N LEU A 255 9.62 32.42 -13.85
CA LEU A 255 11.04 32.56 -13.52
C LEU A 255 11.86 33.13 -14.68
N VAL A 256 11.50 32.77 -15.92
CA VAL A 256 12.14 33.33 -17.12
C VAL A 256 11.81 34.82 -17.26
N LYS A 257 10.56 35.21 -17.02
CA LYS A 257 10.15 36.63 -17.06
C LYS A 257 10.84 37.45 -15.97
N GLU A 258 10.94 36.91 -14.75
CA GLU A 258 11.65 37.53 -13.64
C GLU A 258 13.14 37.71 -13.93
N PHE A 259 13.79 36.74 -14.56
CA PHE A 259 15.18 36.87 -14.98
C PHE A 259 15.37 38.00 -16.02
N HIS A 260 14.53 38.06 -17.06
CA HIS A 260 14.64 39.08 -18.11
C HIS A 260 14.21 40.48 -17.67
N SER A 261 13.41 40.60 -16.60
CA SER A 261 13.13 41.92 -16.00
C SER A 261 14.34 42.47 -15.24
N LEU A 262 15.13 41.59 -14.61
CA LEU A 262 16.35 41.94 -13.89
C LEU A 262 17.56 42.13 -14.83
N TYR A 263 17.61 41.37 -15.93
CA TYR A 263 18.72 41.38 -16.89
C TYR A 263 18.24 41.61 -18.33
N PRO A 264 17.77 42.83 -18.67
CA PRO A 264 17.21 43.13 -19.99
C PRO A 264 18.21 43.03 -21.16
N ASP A 265 19.52 43.16 -20.89
CA ASP A 265 20.58 43.08 -21.91
C ASP A 265 20.93 41.64 -22.31
N LYS A 266 20.42 40.65 -21.57
CA LYS A 266 20.72 39.23 -21.80
C LYS A 266 19.82 38.66 -22.89
N PRO A 267 20.31 37.67 -23.68
CA PRO A 267 19.53 37.12 -24.78
C PRO A 267 18.25 36.46 -24.25
N GLY A 268 17.11 36.88 -24.79
CA GLY A 268 15.78 36.44 -24.38
C GLY A 268 15.01 35.77 -25.53
N PRO A 269 13.84 35.18 -25.24
CA PRO A 269 13.04 34.50 -26.27
C PRO A 269 12.55 35.44 -27.37
N ASN A 270 12.54 36.75 -27.11
CA ASN A 270 12.16 37.80 -28.06
C ASN A 270 13.35 38.41 -28.82
N SER A 271 14.60 37.98 -28.59
CA SER A 271 15.80 38.63 -29.15
C SER A 271 16.22 38.10 -30.53
N SER A 272 15.32 37.46 -31.29
CA SER A 272 15.61 36.93 -32.63
C SER A 272 14.73 37.56 -33.71
N LYS A 273 14.92 38.86 -33.96
CA LYS A 273 14.66 39.49 -35.25
C LYS A 273 15.62 40.67 -35.40
N ASP A 274 16.77 40.40 -35.99
CA ASP A 274 17.50 41.24 -36.94
C ASP A 274 18.60 40.39 -37.61
#